data_AF-A0A9Q0FFI2-F1
#
_entry.id   AF-A0A9Q0FFI2-F1
#
_cell.length_a   1.000
_cell.length_b   1.000
_cell.length_c   1.000
_cell.angle_alpha   90.00
_cell.angle_beta   90.00
_cell.angle_gamma   90.00
#
_symmetry.space_group_name_H-M   'P 1'
#
loop_
_entity.id
_entity.type
_entity.pdbx_description
1 polymer ?
#
loop_
_entity_poly.entity_id
_entity_poly.type
_entity_poly.pdbx_seq_one_letter_code
_entity_poly.pdbx_strand_id
1 'polypeptide(L)'
;MSIRHKIALASWPFYLQSNKPYLACADVYLTRFPLNSPLPIASLAEIPEVTKDWCTKCSNKMDNGDQYTCCRDCSDPHIISDAGKPKLGYCQTGAELFVEPKENDSARIFKWVPGPWKPCSSPCDGGIRSRDVECYAVFEDTLLPDYSVYDHLCSSMEMPAREEPCNLRSCLELHDAGSLAGKQPRKPTWAVALLSFIGIMVIGGIGFAVYTLYKRRTSQYGHVYVMMDGYL
;
A
#
# COMPACT_ATOMS: atom_id res chain seq x y z
N MET A 1 26.38 -69.65 -48.04
CA MET A 1 25.50 -69.99 -46.92
C MET A 1 25.95 -69.18 -45.71
N SER A 2 25.03 -68.41 -45.15
CA SER A 2 25.06 -67.79 -43.81
C SER A 2 26.08 -66.69 -43.48
N ILE A 3 25.51 -65.48 -43.42
CA ILE A 3 25.93 -64.26 -42.73
C ILE A 3 26.24 -64.54 -41.24
N ARG A 4 27.23 -63.87 -40.66
CA ARG A 4 27.07 -63.18 -39.36
C ARG A 4 28.12 -62.08 -39.14
N HIS A 5 27.60 -61.04 -38.51
CA HIS A 5 28.12 -59.69 -38.35
C HIS A 5 28.99 -59.54 -37.08
N LYS A 6 29.97 -58.63 -37.23
CA LYS A 6 30.39 -57.53 -36.34
C LYS A 6 30.82 -57.75 -34.87
N ILE A 7 32.04 -57.21 -34.66
CA ILE A 7 32.50 -56.22 -33.67
C ILE A 7 32.96 -56.74 -32.30
N ALA A 8 34.25 -56.45 -32.07
CA ALA A 8 35.03 -56.68 -30.87
C ALA A 8 34.80 -55.62 -29.78
N LEU A 9 35.04 -56.07 -28.56
CA LEU A 9 34.90 -55.43 -27.25
C LEU A 9 36.08 -54.49 -26.91
N ALA A 10 35.81 -53.44 -26.12
CA ALA A 10 36.60 -52.91 -24.98
C ALA A 10 36.15 -51.45 -24.67
N SER A 11 35.38 -51.15 -23.61
CA SER A 11 35.76 -50.87 -22.19
C SER A 11 36.75 -49.72 -21.99
N TRP A 12 36.63 -48.70 -21.12
CA TRP A 12 35.79 -48.23 -19.98
C TRP A 12 36.27 -46.75 -19.72
N PRO A 13 35.93 -46.02 -18.62
CA PRO A 13 34.64 -45.59 -18.07
C PRO A 13 34.54 -44.03 -18.05
N PHE A 14 33.41 -43.41 -17.72
CA PHE A 14 33.34 -42.25 -16.82
C PHE A 14 31.88 -41.89 -16.53
N TYR A 15 31.61 -41.72 -15.24
CA TYR A 15 30.41 -41.17 -14.61
C TYR A 15 29.80 -39.98 -15.37
N LEU A 16 28.47 -39.82 -15.33
CA LEU A 16 27.84 -38.54 -14.98
C LEU A 16 26.34 -38.70 -14.67
N GLN A 17 26.05 -38.49 -13.39
CA GLN A 17 24.76 -38.25 -12.78
C GLN A 17 24.31 -36.81 -13.08
N SER A 18 22.99 -36.62 -13.20
CA SER A 18 22.22 -35.38 -12.97
C SER A 18 22.40 -34.18 -13.90
N ASN A 19 21.28 -33.58 -14.33
CA ASN A 19 20.82 -32.23 -13.93
C ASN A 19 19.64 -31.78 -14.80
N LYS A 20 18.49 -31.38 -14.24
CA LYS A 20 18.16 -30.02 -13.72
C LYS A 20 18.55 -28.89 -14.70
N PRO A 21 17.58 -28.11 -15.23
CA PRO A 21 17.86 -27.03 -16.15
C PRO A 21 17.80 -25.68 -15.43
N TYR A 22 18.91 -25.18 -14.90
CA TYR A 22 19.06 -23.74 -14.64
C TYR A 22 20.54 -23.33 -14.79
N LEU A 23 20.77 -22.43 -15.75
CA LEU A 23 21.90 -21.51 -15.93
C LEU A 23 23.34 -22.04 -15.83
N ALA A 24 24.11 -21.89 -16.91
CA ALA A 24 25.30 -21.00 -16.93
C ALA A 24 25.88 -20.86 -18.35
N CYS A 25 26.59 -19.74 -18.53
CA CYS A 25 26.97 -19.05 -19.75
C CYS A 25 28.16 -19.63 -20.55
N ALA A 26 28.26 -19.12 -21.78
CA ALA A 26 29.46 -18.83 -22.58
C ALA A 26 30.24 -20.00 -23.21
N ASP A 27 30.22 -20.07 -24.55
CA ASP A 27 31.45 -19.76 -25.30
C ASP A 27 31.16 -19.35 -26.75
N VAL A 28 31.82 -18.27 -27.16
CA VAL A 28 31.65 -17.56 -28.42
C VAL A 28 32.57 -18.19 -29.46
N TYR A 29 32.02 -19.00 -30.38
CA TYR A 29 32.71 -19.30 -31.65
C TYR A 29 32.31 -18.26 -32.70
N LEU A 30 33.22 -17.31 -32.90
CA LEU A 30 33.20 -16.31 -33.96
C LEU A 30 33.19 -17.00 -35.33
N THR A 31 32.05 -16.97 -36.03
CA THR A 31 32.01 -17.06 -37.50
C THR A 31 31.42 -15.76 -38.05
N ARG A 32 32.25 -15.03 -38.79
CA ARG A 32 31.93 -13.77 -39.47
C ARG A 32 30.85 -14.01 -40.52
N PHE A 33 29.75 -13.27 -40.44
CA PHE A 33 28.88 -12.98 -41.58
C PHE A 33 28.55 -11.47 -41.63
N PRO A 34 28.41 -10.89 -42.83
CA PRO A 34 28.63 -9.47 -43.08
C PRO A 34 27.47 -8.57 -42.61
N LEU A 35 27.83 -7.38 -42.10
CA LEU A 35 26.90 -6.27 -41.89
C LEU A 35 26.37 -5.79 -43.25
N ASN A 36 25.16 -6.19 -43.63
CA ASN A 36 24.15 -5.35 -44.30
C ASN A 36 23.09 -6.22 -44.98
N SER A 37 22.04 -6.59 -44.24
CA SER A 37 20.71 -6.84 -44.81
C SER A 37 19.65 -6.67 -43.71
N PRO A 38 18.50 -6.04 -43.98
CA PRO A 38 17.44 -5.87 -43.00
C PRO A 38 16.83 -7.23 -42.67
N LEU A 39 16.92 -7.66 -41.40
CA LEU A 39 16.26 -8.86 -40.94
C LEU A 39 14.74 -8.61 -40.81
N PRO A 40 13.90 -9.59 -41.17
CA PRO A 40 12.48 -9.51 -40.88
C PRO A 40 12.29 -9.52 -39.36
N ILE A 41 11.38 -8.68 -38.88
CA ILE A 41 10.88 -8.72 -37.50
C ILE A 41 10.10 -10.03 -37.37
N ALA A 42 10.82 -11.13 -37.16
CA ALA A 42 10.25 -12.40 -36.74
C ALA A 42 9.79 -12.20 -35.30
N SER A 43 8.48 -12.18 -35.15
CA SER A 43 7.72 -12.26 -33.90
C SER A 43 8.53 -12.90 -32.77
N LEU A 44 8.85 -12.10 -31.75
CA LEU A 44 8.96 -12.65 -30.40
C LEU A 44 7.66 -13.41 -30.18
N ALA A 45 7.72 -14.73 -30.11
CA ALA A 45 6.63 -15.52 -29.58
C ALA A 45 6.46 -15.06 -28.14
N GLU A 46 5.47 -14.21 -27.95
CA GLU A 46 4.94 -13.80 -26.65
C GLU A 46 4.64 -15.11 -25.90
N ILE A 47 5.41 -15.36 -24.85
CA ILE A 47 5.05 -16.36 -23.84
C ILE A 47 3.66 -15.92 -23.40
N PRO A 48 2.58 -16.73 -23.57
CA PRO A 48 1.25 -16.25 -23.24
C PRO A 48 1.26 -15.97 -21.74
N GLU A 49 1.26 -14.68 -21.39
CA GLU A 49 0.79 -14.25 -20.09
C GLU A 49 -0.54 -14.97 -19.89
N VAL A 50 -0.63 -15.78 -18.83
CA VAL A 50 -1.91 -16.36 -18.42
C VAL A 50 -2.79 -15.16 -18.13
N THR A 51 -3.58 -14.77 -19.14
CA THR A 51 -4.45 -13.61 -19.06
C THR A 51 -5.38 -13.87 -17.90
N LYS A 52 -5.34 -12.98 -16.90
CA LYS A 52 -6.39 -12.87 -15.89
C LYS A 52 -7.74 -13.06 -16.59
N ASP A 53 -8.58 -13.94 -16.06
CA ASP A 53 -9.86 -14.44 -16.58
C ASP A 53 -9.79 -15.70 -17.46
N TRP A 54 -8.67 -16.40 -17.51
CA TRP A 54 -8.53 -17.61 -18.34
C TRP A 54 -9.52 -18.73 -17.91
N CYS A 55 -9.70 -18.99 -16.61
CA CYS A 55 -10.58 -20.07 -16.15
C CYS A 55 -12.06 -19.80 -16.46
N THR A 56 -12.45 -18.52 -16.61
CA THR A 56 -13.84 -18.14 -16.90
C THR A 56 -14.31 -18.64 -18.27
N LYS A 57 -13.38 -18.80 -19.21
CA LYS A 57 -13.63 -19.25 -20.59
C LYS A 57 -13.88 -20.75 -20.70
N CYS A 58 -13.52 -21.53 -19.69
CA CYS A 58 -13.78 -22.97 -19.67
C CYS A 58 -15.23 -23.27 -19.26
N SER A 59 -15.86 -24.23 -19.95
CA SER A 59 -17.20 -24.73 -19.62
C SER A 59 -17.20 -25.61 -18.36
N ASN A 60 -16.15 -26.42 -18.18
CA ASN A 60 -16.00 -27.36 -17.07
C ASN A 60 -15.35 -26.74 -15.81
N LYS A 61 -15.39 -25.41 -15.68
CA LYS A 61 -14.85 -24.72 -14.49
C LYS A 61 -15.67 -25.10 -13.25
N MET A 62 -15.00 -25.34 -12.14
CA MET A 62 -15.64 -25.57 -10.84
C MET A 62 -15.79 -24.25 -10.09
N ASP A 63 -17.01 -23.96 -9.64
CA ASP A 63 -17.32 -22.80 -8.82
C ASP A 63 -17.28 -23.18 -7.34
N ASN A 64 -16.32 -22.61 -6.61
CA ASN A 64 -16.12 -22.82 -5.18
C ASN A 64 -16.66 -21.66 -4.32
N GLY A 65 -17.49 -20.78 -4.87
CA GLY A 65 -17.97 -19.55 -4.24
C GLY A 65 -17.04 -18.37 -4.52
N ASP A 66 -15.86 -18.36 -3.91
CA ASP A 66 -14.91 -17.23 -3.94
C ASP A 66 -13.82 -17.37 -5.01
N GLN A 67 -13.73 -18.54 -5.64
CA GLN A 67 -12.72 -18.86 -6.66
C GLN A 67 -13.26 -19.83 -7.70
N TYR A 68 -12.78 -19.70 -8.94
CA TYR A 68 -12.91 -20.71 -9.97
C TYR A 68 -11.71 -21.66 -9.91
N THR A 69 -11.97 -22.94 -10.15
CA THR A 69 -10.92 -23.94 -10.30
C THR A 69 -11.08 -24.63 -11.65
N CYS A 70 -10.02 -24.66 -12.46
CA CYS A 70 -10.06 -25.22 -13.81
C CYS A 70 -8.71 -25.82 -14.21
N CYS A 71 -8.69 -26.71 -15.20
CA CYS A 71 -7.47 -27.28 -15.77
C CYS A 71 -7.00 -26.45 -16.95
N ARG A 72 -5.68 -26.30 -17.20
CA ARG A 72 -5.08 -25.50 -18.30
C ARG A 72 -5.66 -25.82 -19.69
N ASP A 73 -6.13 -27.04 -19.88
CA ASP A 73 -6.71 -27.57 -21.10
C ASP A 73 -8.26 -27.58 -21.11
N CYS A 74 -8.88 -26.93 -20.12
CA CYS A 74 -10.32 -26.94 -19.84
C CYS A 74 -10.93 -28.33 -19.58
N SER A 75 -10.12 -29.33 -19.25
CA SER A 75 -10.59 -30.63 -18.77
C SER A 75 -11.23 -30.54 -17.38
N ASP A 76 -12.01 -31.55 -16.99
CA ASP A 76 -12.68 -31.59 -15.69
C ASP A 76 -11.67 -31.68 -14.52
N PRO A 77 -11.72 -30.73 -13.56
CA PRO A 77 -10.85 -30.75 -12.39
C PRO A 77 -11.37 -31.71 -11.31
N HIS A 78 -10.48 -32.48 -10.71
CA HIS A 78 -10.79 -33.36 -9.57
C HIS A 78 -10.27 -32.75 -8.28
N ILE A 79 -11.18 -32.41 -7.35
CA ILE A 79 -10.84 -31.82 -6.06
C ILE A 79 -11.02 -32.85 -4.95
N ILE A 80 -9.96 -33.05 -4.16
CA ILE A 80 -9.97 -33.87 -2.95
C ILE A 80 -10.04 -32.90 -1.77
N SER A 81 -11.21 -32.81 -1.15
CA SER A 81 -11.44 -31.94 0.00
C SER A 81 -11.42 -32.77 1.28
N ASP A 82 -10.32 -32.69 2.03
CA ASP A 82 -10.24 -33.22 3.38
C ASP A 82 -10.56 -32.10 4.39
N ALA A 83 -11.38 -32.39 5.40
CA ALA A 83 -11.70 -31.44 6.45
C ALA A 83 -10.42 -30.96 7.16
N GLY A 84 -10.09 -29.67 7.00
CA GLY A 84 -8.97 -29.02 7.68
C GLY A 84 -7.64 -28.96 6.91
N LYS A 85 -7.61 -29.24 5.59
CA LYS A 85 -6.42 -29.11 4.73
C LYS A 85 -6.67 -28.20 3.50
N PRO A 86 -5.62 -27.64 2.87
CA PRO A 86 -5.78 -26.92 1.60
C PRO A 86 -6.41 -27.83 0.55
N LYS A 87 -7.36 -27.30 -0.24
CA LYS A 87 -8.03 -28.02 -1.34
C LYS A 87 -6.96 -28.54 -2.30
N LEU A 88 -6.68 -29.84 -2.28
CA LEU A 88 -5.73 -30.48 -3.19
C LEU A 88 -6.50 -31.06 -4.36
N GLY A 89 -6.05 -30.81 -5.59
CA GLY A 89 -6.72 -31.31 -6.78
C GLY A 89 -5.77 -31.58 -7.93
N TYR A 90 -6.29 -32.24 -8.96
CA TYR A 90 -5.53 -32.58 -10.18
C TYR A 90 -6.45 -32.67 -11.40
N CYS A 91 -5.86 -32.64 -12.58
CA CYS A 91 -6.53 -32.85 -13.86
C CYS A 91 -6.20 -34.25 -14.37
N GLN A 92 -7.21 -35.02 -14.81
CA GLN A 92 -6.97 -36.39 -15.28
C GLN A 92 -6.04 -36.46 -16.50
N THR A 93 -6.03 -35.41 -17.32
CA THR A 93 -5.17 -35.26 -18.49
C THR A 93 -3.70 -34.99 -18.14
N GLY A 94 -3.38 -34.78 -16.86
CA GLY A 94 -2.05 -34.36 -16.42
C GLY A 94 -1.77 -32.87 -16.66
N ALA A 95 -2.76 -32.10 -17.10
CA ALA A 95 -2.66 -30.65 -17.20
C ALA A 95 -2.49 -30.00 -15.81
N GLU A 96 -1.85 -28.84 -15.79
CA GLU A 96 -1.73 -28.03 -14.57
C GLU A 96 -3.11 -27.53 -14.13
N LEU A 97 -3.38 -27.67 -12.82
CA LEU A 97 -4.58 -27.15 -12.19
C LEU A 97 -4.39 -25.66 -11.85
N PHE A 98 -5.34 -24.84 -12.27
CA PHE A 98 -5.38 -23.40 -11.97
C PHE A 98 -6.49 -23.10 -10.98
N VAL A 99 -6.15 -22.28 -9.98
CA VAL A 99 -7.11 -21.68 -9.05
C VAL A 99 -7.09 -20.19 -9.32
N GLU A 100 -8.20 -19.69 -9.84
CA GLU A 100 -8.39 -18.27 -10.11
C GLU A 100 -9.34 -17.71 -9.06
N PRO A 101 -8.93 -16.77 -8.20
CA PRO A 101 -9.89 -16.07 -7.35
C PRO A 101 -10.90 -15.42 -8.28
N LYS A 102 -12.20 -15.55 -7.97
CA LYS A 102 -13.17 -14.68 -8.63
C LYS A 102 -12.74 -13.29 -8.24
N GLU A 103 -12.39 -12.43 -9.20
CA GLU A 103 -12.18 -11.03 -8.86
C GLU A 103 -13.47 -10.56 -8.21
N ASN A 104 -13.41 -10.41 -6.88
CA ASN A 104 -14.51 -9.89 -6.13
C ASN A 104 -14.45 -8.38 -6.29
N ASP A 105 -14.88 -7.90 -7.45
CA ASP A 105 -15.27 -6.51 -7.62
C ASP A 105 -16.37 -6.12 -6.61
N SER A 106 -16.99 -7.10 -5.92
CA SER A 106 -17.92 -6.92 -4.81
C SER A 106 -17.29 -6.83 -3.40
N ALA A 107 -15.96 -6.99 -3.22
CA ALA A 107 -15.26 -6.61 -1.97
C ALA A 107 -14.56 -5.25 -2.09
N ARG A 108 -14.46 -4.71 -3.30
CA ARG A 108 -13.95 -3.37 -3.56
C ARG A 108 -15.13 -2.42 -3.71
N ILE A 109 -15.33 -1.57 -2.73
CA ILE A 109 -16.32 -0.51 -2.80
C ILE A 109 -15.61 0.72 -3.36
N PHE A 110 -16.09 1.22 -4.50
CA PHE A 110 -15.61 2.49 -5.05
C PHE A 110 -16.34 3.64 -4.35
N LYS A 111 -15.62 4.67 -3.92
CA LYS A 111 -16.21 5.87 -3.31
C LYS A 111 -15.59 7.18 -3.76
N TRP A 112 -16.44 8.19 -3.94
CA TRP A 112 -15.99 9.57 -4.09
C TRP A 112 -15.50 10.10 -2.75
N VAL A 113 -14.26 10.60 -2.74
CA VAL A 113 -13.66 11.24 -1.57
C VAL A 113 -13.41 12.71 -1.90
N PRO A 114 -14.17 13.64 -1.31
CA PRO A 114 -13.92 15.06 -1.50
C PRO A 114 -12.73 15.51 -0.66
N GLY A 115 -11.80 16.22 -1.29
CA GLY A 115 -10.73 16.94 -0.63
C GLY A 115 -11.21 18.18 0.12
N PRO A 116 -10.29 18.88 0.82
CA PRO A 116 -10.62 20.11 1.51
C PRO A 116 -10.98 21.23 0.52
N TRP A 117 -11.85 22.13 0.96
CA TRP A 117 -12.15 23.35 0.21
C TRP A 117 -10.92 24.26 0.13
N LYS A 118 -10.62 24.73 -1.08
CA LYS A 118 -9.68 25.83 -1.31
C LYS A 118 -10.28 27.13 -0.75
N PRO A 119 -9.44 28.15 -0.46
CA PRO A 119 -9.92 29.45 -0.02
C PRO A 119 -10.99 30.02 -0.96
N CYS A 120 -11.95 30.76 -0.41
CA CYS A 120 -12.98 31.43 -1.20
C CYS A 120 -12.36 32.48 -2.13
N SER A 121 -12.88 32.62 -3.34
CA SER A 121 -12.44 33.63 -4.31
C SER A 121 -12.56 35.07 -3.80
N SER A 122 -13.55 35.31 -2.93
CA SER A 122 -13.88 36.64 -2.40
C SER A 122 -14.00 36.55 -0.89
N PRO A 123 -13.46 37.50 -0.12
CA PRO A 123 -13.59 37.50 1.34
C PRO A 123 -15.00 37.90 1.83
N CYS A 124 -15.78 38.58 0.99
CA CYS A 124 -17.13 39.07 1.24
C CYS A 124 -17.83 39.36 -0.10
N ASP A 125 -19.11 39.76 -0.05
CA ASP A 125 -19.99 40.03 -1.21
C ASP A 125 -20.23 38.81 -2.12
N GLY A 126 -20.00 37.61 -1.60
CA GLY A 126 -20.13 36.36 -2.35
C GLY A 126 -18.88 36.02 -3.17
N GLY A 127 -18.60 34.72 -3.23
CA GLY A 127 -17.53 34.14 -4.02
C GLY A 127 -17.79 32.66 -4.26
N ILE A 128 -16.85 32.00 -4.91
CA ILE A 128 -16.89 30.56 -5.17
C ILE A 128 -15.64 29.95 -4.53
N ARG A 129 -15.81 28.80 -3.88
CA ARG A 129 -14.70 27.96 -3.44
C ARG A 129 -14.75 26.64 -4.19
N SER A 130 -13.57 26.15 -4.56
CA SER A 130 -13.40 24.89 -5.28
C SER A 130 -12.72 23.84 -4.40
N ARG A 131 -13.00 22.55 -4.61
CA ARG A 131 -12.28 21.42 -4.02
C ARG A 131 -12.02 20.35 -5.07
N ASP A 132 -10.99 19.56 -4.80
CA ASP A 132 -10.70 18.37 -5.59
C ASP A 132 -11.56 17.21 -5.07
N VAL A 133 -11.97 16.28 -5.93
CA VAL A 133 -12.78 15.12 -5.58
C VAL A 133 -12.26 13.95 -6.39
N GLU A 134 -11.87 12.88 -5.70
CA GLU A 134 -11.19 11.73 -6.31
C GLU A 134 -11.96 10.44 -6.03
N CYS A 135 -11.88 9.48 -6.96
CA CYS A 135 -12.46 8.15 -6.77
C CYS A 135 -11.45 7.24 -6.07
N TYR A 136 -11.87 6.56 -5.02
CA TYR A 136 -11.04 5.62 -4.25
C TYR A 136 -11.65 4.22 -4.28
N ALA A 137 -10.78 3.21 -4.38
CA ALA A 137 -11.14 1.83 -4.08
C ALA A 137 -10.92 1.55 -2.59
N VAL A 138 -11.95 1.01 -1.94
CA VAL A 138 -11.98 0.66 -0.51
C VAL A 138 -12.21 -0.83 -0.40
N PHE A 139 -11.48 -1.48 0.50
CA PHE A 139 -11.64 -2.91 0.73
C PHE A 139 -12.36 -3.15 2.05
N GLU A 140 -13.46 -3.90 2.00
CA GLU A 140 -14.10 -4.42 3.21
C GLU A 140 -13.20 -5.55 3.75
N ASP A 141 -12.71 -5.38 4.99
CA ASP A 141 -11.95 -6.39 5.75
C ASP A 141 -10.57 -6.83 5.24
N THR A 142 -9.83 -5.95 4.54
CA THR A 142 -8.42 -6.22 4.23
C THR A 142 -7.48 -5.20 4.85
N LEU A 143 -6.25 -5.61 5.17
CA LEU A 143 -5.16 -4.73 5.60
C LEU A 143 -4.62 -3.84 4.45
N LEU A 144 -5.23 -3.87 3.27
CA LEU A 144 -4.81 -3.05 2.14
C LEU A 144 -5.27 -1.60 2.35
N PRO A 145 -4.40 -0.62 2.08
CA PRO A 145 -4.79 0.78 2.12
C PRO A 145 -5.73 1.14 0.97
N ASP A 146 -6.66 2.05 1.25
CA ASP A 146 -7.45 2.76 0.23
C ASP A 146 -6.50 3.43 -0.78
N TYR A 147 -6.81 3.34 -2.07
CA TYR A 147 -6.01 3.95 -3.15
C TYR A 147 -6.88 4.61 -4.20
N SER A 148 -6.35 5.65 -4.85
CA SER A 148 -7.06 6.38 -5.90
C SER A 148 -7.14 5.57 -7.20
N VAL A 149 -8.29 5.68 -7.86
CA VAL A 149 -8.60 4.98 -9.10
C VAL A 149 -9.27 5.93 -10.09
N TYR A 150 -9.56 5.45 -11.29
CA TYR A 150 -10.21 6.25 -12.32
C TYR A 150 -11.66 6.61 -11.98
N ASP A 151 -12.05 7.85 -12.29
CA ASP A 151 -13.38 8.43 -12.06
C ASP A 151 -14.57 7.58 -12.55
N HIS A 152 -14.40 6.83 -13.64
CA HIS A 152 -15.48 6.01 -14.21
C HIS A 152 -15.94 4.90 -13.26
N LEU A 153 -15.08 4.46 -12.34
CA LEU A 153 -15.41 3.41 -11.36
C LEU A 153 -16.36 3.90 -10.26
N CYS A 154 -16.38 5.20 -9.98
CA CYS A 154 -17.32 5.83 -9.03
C CYS A 154 -18.56 6.43 -9.73
N SER A 155 -18.70 6.29 -11.05
CA SER A 155 -19.78 6.95 -11.82
C SER A 155 -21.18 6.43 -11.51
N SER A 156 -21.30 5.27 -10.85
CA SER A 156 -22.55 4.76 -10.31
C SER A 156 -23.06 5.56 -9.11
N MET A 157 -22.19 6.34 -8.46
CA MET A 157 -22.52 7.16 -7.30
C MET A 157 -22.51 8.64 -7.62
N GLU A 158 -23.34 9.39 -6.91
CA GLU A 158 -23.43 10.83 -7.08
C GLU A 158 -22.12 11.51 -6.66
N MET A 159 -21.57 12.28 -7.59
CA MET A 159 -20.31 12.99 -7.37
C MET A 159 -20.53 14.20 -6.47
N PRO A 160 -19.78 14.35 -5.36
CA PRO A 160 -19.80 15.56 -4.55
C PRO A 160 -19.48 16.82 -5.37
N ALA A 161 -20.15 17.93 -5.07
CA ALA A 161 -19.91 19.20 -5.74
C ALA A 161 -18.44 19.62 -5.63
N ARG A 162 -17.83 20.00 -6.77
CA ARG A 162 -16.47 20.53 -6.83
C ARG A 162 -16.39 22.01 -6.52
N GLU A 163 -17.52 22.71 -6.61
CA GLU A 163 -17.61 24.16 -6.39
C GLU A 163 -18.85 24.48 -5.56
N GLU A 164 -18.74 25.48 -4.69
CA GLU A 164 -19.90 26.00 -3.97
C GLU A 164 -19.75 27.49 -3.65
N PRO A 165 -20.87 28.22 -3.49
CA PRO A 165 -20.84 29.61 -3.08
C PRO A 165 -20.33 29.76 -1.65
N CYS A 166 -19.54 30.81 -1.41
CA CYS A 166 -18.97 31.14 -0.11
C CYS A 166 -19.03 32.65 0.15
N ASN A 167 -18.86 33.02 1.43
CA ASN A 167 -18.74 34.42 1.86
C ASN A 167 -19.86 35.35 1.36
N LEU A 168 -21.12 34.89 1.44
CA LEU A 168 -22.31 35.60 0.96
C LEU A 168 -22.67 36.87 1.75
N ARG A 169 -21.97 37.17 2.86
CA ARG A 169 -22.21 38.37 3.65
C ARG A 169 -21.56 39.57 3.00
N SER A 170 -22.22 40.73 3.11
CA SER A 170 -21.68 41.92 2.49
C SER A 170 -20.41 42.41 3.21
N CYS A 171 -19.52 43.06 2.46
CA CYS A 171 -18.33 43.66 3.07
C CYS A 171 -18.69 44.78 4.05
N LEU A 172 -19.79 45.50 3.82
CA LEU A 172 -20.30 46.56 4.70
C LEU A 172 -20.74 46.00 6.05
N GLU A 173 -21.51 44.91 6.05
CA GLU A 173 -21.93 44.23 7.29
C GLU A 173 -20.75 43.69 8.11
N LEU A 174 -19.71 43.18 7.45
CA LEU A 174 -18.50 42.70 8.12
C LEU A 174 -17.69 43.83 8.76
N HIS A 175 -17.65 45.01 8.13
CA HIS A 175 -16.99 46.19 8.69
C HIS A 175 -17.71 46.71 9.95
N ASP A 176 -19.05 46.74 9.92
CA ASP A 176 -19.85 47.19 11.06
C ASP A 176 -19.79 46.20 12.23
N ALA A 177 -19.81 44.90 11.94
CA ALA A 177 -19.61 43.84 12.92
C ALA A 177 -18.19 43.87 13.53
N GLY A 178 -17.16 44.17 12.73
CA GLY A 178 -15.78 44.35 13.19
C GLY A 178 -15.61 45.56 14.10
N SER A 179 -16.35 46.64 13.83
CA SER A 179 -16.39 47.84 14.66
C SER A 179 -17.02 47.61 16.04
N LEU A 180 -18.00 46.69 16.14
CA LEU A 180 -18.61 46.28 17.40
C LEU A 180 -17.82 45.17 18.13
N ALA A 181 -17.17 44.26 17.38
CA ALA A 181 -16.37 43.16 17.94
C ALA A 181 -14.93 43.57 18.32
N GLY A 182 -14.44 44.71 17.81
CA GLY A 182 -13.08 45.22 18.04
C GLY A 182 -12.79 45.73 19.46
N LYS A 183 -13.78 45.77 20.34
CA LYS A 183 -13.53 45.99 21.78
C LYS A 183 -13.41 44.65 22.49
N GLN A 184 -12.27 43.97 22.30
CA GLN A 184 -11.80 43.09 23.37
C GLN A 184 -11.74 43.92 24.66
N PRO A 185 -12.34 43.47 25.78
CA PRO A 185 -12.17 44.13 27.05
C PRO A 185 -10.68 44.01 27.39
N ARG A 186 -9.94 45.11 27.19
CA ARG A 186 -8.55 45.21 27.63
C ARG A 186 -8.57 44.91 29.13
N LYS A 187 -8.12 43.71 29.51
CA LYS A 187 -7.95 43.38 30.93
C LYS A 187 -7.05 44.47 31.51
N PRO A 188 -7.42 45.03 32.66
CA PRO A 188 -6.61 46.10 33.21
C PRO A 188 -5.21 45.56 33.49
N THR A 189 -4.20 46.39 33.28
CA THR A 189 -2.79 46.00 33.40
C THR A 189 -2.47 45.35 34.74
N TRP A 190 -3.14 45.78 35.81
CA TRP A 190 -3.04 45.17 37.14
C TRP A 190 -3.50 43.71 37.18
N ALA A 191 -4.53 43.32 36.42
CA ALA A 191 -5.01 41.94 36.38
C ALA A 191 -4.01 41.00 35.69
N VAL A 192 -3.30 41.50 34.67
CA VAL A 192 -2.20 40.76 34.03
C VAL A 192 -1.01 40.65 34.97
N ALA A 193 -0.66 41.74 35.67
CA ALA A 193 0.39 41.72 36.67
C ALA A 193 0.09 40.71 37.79
N LEU A 194 -1.13 40.72 38.36
CA LEU A 194 -1.54 39.77 39.40
C LEU A 194 -1.44 38.32 38.92
N LEU A 195 -1.89 38.01 37.71
CA LEU A 195 -1.78 36.64 37.18
C LEU A 195 -0.32 36.20 37.00
N SER A 196 0.56 37.11 36.58
CA SER A 196 2.00 36.82 36.49
C SER A 196 2.63 36.58 37.87
N PHE A 197 2.31 37.40 38.87
CA PHE A 197 2.79 37.23 40.25
C PHE A 197 2.28 35.93 40.87
N ILE A 198 1.00 35.60 40.68
CA ILE A 198 0.43 34.34 41.16
C ILE A 198 1.16 33.15 40.52
N GLY A 199 1.43 33.20 39.21
CA GLY A 199 2.20 32.17 38.52
C GLY A 199 3.61 31.99 39.10
N ILE A 200 4.33 33.09 39.35
CA ILE A 200 5.68 33.06 39.93
C ILE A 200 5.66 32.49 41.35
N MET A 201 4.67 32.87 42.17
CA MET A 201 4.54 32.38 43.55
C MET A 201 4.21 30.88 43.58
N VAL A 202 3.38 30.39 42.67
CA VAL A 202 3.05 28.96 42.56
C VAL A 202 4.27 28.15 42.12
N ILE A 203 4.98 28.59 41.09
CA ILE A 203 6.19 27.90 40.60
C ILE A 203 7.29 27.90 41.68
N GLY A 204 7.51 29.04 42.32
CA GLY A 204 8.46 29.17 43.43
C GLY A 204 8.09 28.26 44.61
N GLY A 205 6.80 28.19 44.96
CA GLY A 205 6.31 27.31 46.03
C GLY A 205 6.52 25.83 45.74
N ILE A 206 6.23 25.39 44.51
CA ILE A 206 6.49 24.00 44.07
C ILE A 206 7.99 23.71 44.10
N GLY A 207 8.82 24.61 43.57
CA GLY A 207 10.28 24.45 43.59
C GLY A 207 10.83 24.36 45.02
N PHE A 208 10.32 25.18 45.94
CA PHE A 208 10.71 25.13 47.35
C PHE A 208 10.27 23.83 48.04
N ALA A 209 9.06 23.35 47.77
CA ALA A 209 8.59 22.06 48.28
C ALA A 209 9.44 20.90 47.76
N VAL A 210 9.77 20.88 46.46
CA VAL A 210 10.65 19.88 45.87
C VAL A 210 12.06 19.97 46.47
N TYR A 211 12.61 21.16 46.63
CA TYR A 211 13.92 21.37 47.23
C TYR A 211 13.98 20.92 48.69
N THR A 212 12.95 21.21 49.49
CA THR A 212 12.89 20.76 50.89
C THR A 212 12.71 19.24 51.00
N LEU A 213 11.92 18.61 50.11
CA LEU A 213 11.83 17.15 50.03
C LEU A 213 13.14 16.51 49.57
N TYR A 214 13.81 17.10 48.56
CA TYR A 214 15.13 16.68 48.11
C TYR A 214 16.14 16.74 49.25
N LYS A 215 16.23 17.89 49.94
CA LYS A 215 17.15 18.08 51.07
C LYS A 215 16.83 17.16 52.25
N ARG A 216 15.54 16.93 52.55
CA ARG A 216 15.13 15.98 53.60
C ARG A 216 15.52 14.55 53.24
N ARG A 217 15.35 14.14 51.97
CA ARG A 217 15.77 12.83 51.48
C ARG A 217 17.30 12.67 51.57
N THR A 218 18.09 13.65 51.12
CA THR A 218 19.56 13.59 51.21
C THR A 218 20.08 13.72 52.64
N SER A 219 19.31 14.26 53.58
CA SER A 219 19.68 14.27 55.00
C SER A 219 19.48 12.91 55.67
N GLN A 220 18.57 12.07 55.16
CA GLN A 220 18.28 10.76 55.73
C GLN A 220 19.27 9.68 55.24
N TYR A 221 19.86 9.87 54.06
CA TYR A 221 20.98 9.08 53.56
C TYR A 221 22.25 9.92 53.74
N GLY A 222 23.00 9.68 54.83
CA GLY A 222 24.23 10.42 55.15
C GLY A 222 25.14 10.61 53.94
N HIS A 223 25.80 11.77 53.87
CA HIS A 223 26.63 12.25 52.76
C HIS A 223 27.41 11.15 52.03
N VAL A 224 26.91 10.70 50.87
CA VAL A 224 27.72 9.94 49.90
C VAL A 224 28.33 10.96 48.94
N TYR A 225 29.59 11.31 49.17
CA TYR A 225 30.40 12.02 48.18
C TYR A 225 30.70 11.05 47.04
N VAL A 226 30.13 11.27 45.86
CA VAL A 226 30.59 10.61 44.65
C VAL A 226 31.86 11.35 44.21
N MET A 227 33.02 10.78 44.51
CA MET A 227 34.28 11.25 43.95
C MET A 227 34.25 10.96 42.44
N MET A 228 34.35 12.01 41.62
CA MET A 228 34.67 11.88 40.21
C MET A 228 36.16 11.56 40.11
N ASP A 229 36.50 10.28 39.95
CA ASP A 229 37.87 9.88 39.65
C ASP A 229 38.29 10.44 38.29
N GLY A 230 39.54 10.93 38.27
CA GLY A 230 40.13 11.74 37.22
C GLY A 230 40.27 11.02 35.88
N TYR A 231 40.01 11.78 34.82
CA TYR A 231 40.57 11.53 33.50
C TYR A 231 42.06 11.89 33.51
N LEU A 232 42.92 10.88 33.38
CA LEU A 232 44.29 10.97 32.88
C LEU A 232 44.53 9.75 31.99
#